data_AF-A0A942UV42-F1
#
_entry.id   AF-A0A942UV42-F1
#
_cell.length_a   1.000
_cell.length_b   1.000
_cell.length_c   1.000
_cell.angle_alpha   90.00
_cell.angle_beta   90.00
_cell.angle_gamma   90.00
#
_symmetry.space_group_name_H-M   'P 1'
#
loop_
_entity.id
_entity.type
_entity.pdbx_description
1 polymer ?
#
loop_
_entity_poly.entity_id
_entity_poly.type
_entity_poly.pdbx_seq_one_letter_code
_entity_poly.pdbx_strand_id
1 'polypeptide(L)'
;MLGYVSLSKKTTQLLFQIFSEIYERGSIIINTNLQFGQWVNIFHNERMTATIIDHLIHNSKILTFNGESYRFKSRQADLAMK
;
A
#
# COMPACT_ATOMS: atom_id res chain seq x y z
N MET A 1 -2.08 5.57 -3.62
CA MET A 1 -1.41 4.89 -2.50
C MET A 1 -2.44 4.04 -1.80
N LEU A 2 -2.13 2.76 -1.55
CA LEU A 2 -3.01 1.88 -0.80
C LEU A 2 -3.17 2.45 0.62
N GLY A 3 -4.40 2.61 1.10
CA GLY A 3 -4.69 3.21 2.41
C GLY A 3 -4.87 4.74 2.44
N TYR A 4 -4.79 5.43 1.30
CA TYR A 4 -5.05 6.87 1.24
C TYR A 4 -6.55 7.21 1.25
N VAL A 5 -7.38 6.40 0.59
CA VAL A 5 -8.83 6.57 0.53
C VAL A 5 -9.47 5.39 1.26
N SER A 6 -10.47 5.68 2.09
CA SER A 6 -11.27 4.64 2.73
C SER A 6 -12.07 3.86 1.67
N LEU A 7 -11.92 2.54 1.67
CA LEU A 7 -12.58 1.66 0.70
C LEU A 7 -13.84 1.06 1.33
N SER A 8 -14.92 0.96 0.56
CA SER A 8 -16.08 0.20 1.00
C SER A 8 -15.72 -1.28 1.16
N LYS A 9 -16.40 -2.01 2.06
CA LYS A 9 -16.20 -3.46 2.25
C LYS A 9 -16.28 -4.25 0.94
N LYS A 10 -17.24 -3.89 0.06
CA LYS A 10 -17.38 -4.51 -1.26
C LYS A 10 -16.15 -4.25 -2.15
N THR A 11 -15.65 -3.01 -2.14
CA THR A 11 -14.44 -2.65 -2.89
C THR A 11 -13.23 -3.43 -2.40
N THR A 12 -13.08 -3.61 -1.08
CA THR A 12 -11.93 -4.36 -0.56
C THR A 12 -12.01 -5.86 -0.78
N GLN A 13 -13.23 -6.43 -0.85
CA GLN A 13 -13.42 -7.82 -1.28
C GLN A 13 -13.02 -8.02 -2.75
N LEU A 14 -13.38 -7.09 -3.64
CA LEU A 14 -12.94 -7.13 -5.04
C LEU A 14 -11.41 -7.01 -5.14
N LEU A 15 -10.80 -6.12 -4.35
CA LEU A 15 -9.34 -5.98 -4.31
C LEU A 15 -8.66 -7.28 -3.83
N PHE A 16 -9.23 -7.95 -2.82
CA PHE A 16 -8.77 -9.26 -2.38
C PHE A 16 -8.80 -10.30 -3.51
N GLN A 17 -9.89 -10.34 -4.28
CA GLN A 17 -10.00 -11.26 -5.41
C GLN A 17 -8.92 -10.99 -6.46
N ILE A 18 -8.72 -9.72 -6.83
CA ILE A 18 -7.65 -9.33 -7.76
C ILE A 18 -6.29 -9.78 -7.24
N PHE A 19 -5.96 -9.50 -5.97
CA PHE A 19 -4.68 -9.91 -5.39
C PHE A 19 -4.49 -11.42 -5.34
N SER A 20 -5.57 -12.17 -5.12
CA SER A 20 -5.55 -13.63 -5.12
C SER A 20 -5.40 -14.21 -6.53
N GLU A 21 -6.00 -13.58 -7.54
CA GLU A 21 -5.90 -14.04 -8.94
C GLU A 21 -4.51 -13.79 -9.54
N ILE A 22 -3.87 -12.69 -9.17
CA ILE A 22 -2.51 -12.38 -9.66
C ILE A 22 -1.42 -13.15 -8.89
N TYR A 23 -1.74 -13.69 -7.71
CA TYR A 23 -0.78 -14.43 -6.90
C TYR A 23 -0.23 -15.62 -7.72
N GLU A 24 1.10 -15.68 -7.84
CA GLU A 24 1.84 -16.65 -8.69
C GLU A 24 1.51 -16.63 -10.19
N ARG A 25 0.68 -15.69 -10.66
CA ARG A 25 0.27 -15.57 -12.08
C ARG A 25 0.73 -14.28 -12.75
N GLY A 26 1.09 -13.25 -11.96
CA GLY A 26 1.52 -11.95 -12.47
C GLY A 26 2.34 -11.16 -11.47
N SER A 27 2.72 -9.94 -11.86
CA SER A 27 3.46 -9.01 -11.00
C SER A 27 2.61 -7.79 -10.68
N ILE A 28 2.70 -7.31 -9.44
CA ILE A 28 2.05 -6.09 -8.99
C ILE A 28 3.04 -5.21 -8.23
N ILE A 29 2.94 -3.90 -8.44
CA ILE A 29 3.64 -2.90 -7.64
C ILE A 29 2.61 -2.22 -6.74
N ILE A 30 2.85 -2.29 -5.43
CA ILE A 30 2.02 -1.65 -4.42
C ILE A 30 2.84 -0.55 -3.74
N ASN A 31 2.29 0.65 -3.72
CA ASN A 31 2.82 1.76 -2.93
C ASN A 31 1.83 2.08 -1.81
N THR A 32 2.32 2.02 -0.57
CA THR A 32 1.60 2.36 0.65
C THR A 32 2.47 3.22 1.55
N ASN A 33 1.83 4.10 2.31
CA ASN A 33 2.44 4.81 3.43
C ASN A 33 2.08 4.17 4.79
N LEU A 34 1.36 3.04 4.77
CA LEU A 34 0.93 2.31 5.96
C LEU A 34 1.81 1.09 6.20
N GLN A 35 2.16 0.87 7.47
CA GLN A 35 2.80 -0.37 7.90
C GLN A 35 1.82 -1.54 7.76
N PHE A 36 2.31 -2.76 7.57
CA PHE A 36 1.46 -3.95 7.37
C PHE A 36 0.41 -4.15 8.47
N GLY A 37 0.74 -3.89 9.74
CA GLY A 37 -0.21 -3.98 10.85
C GLY A 37 -1.41 -3.02 10.73
N GLN A 38 -1.30 -1.95 9.95
CA GLN A 38 -2.37 -0.97 9.74
C GLN A 38 -3.28 -1.35 8.57
N TRP A 39 -3.00 -2.42 7.82
CA TRP A 39 -3.78 -2.80 6.65
C TRP A 39 -5.16 -3.36 7.02
N VAL A 40 -5.40 -3.69 8.29
CA VAL A 40 -6.74 -4.03 8.79
C VAL A 40 -7.74 -2.88 8.60
N ASN A 41 -7.25 -1.64 8.60
CA ASN A 41 -8.06 -0.44 8.33
C ASN A 41 -8.49 -0.35 6.86
N ILE A 42 -7.85 -1.11 5.96
CA ILE A 42 -8.18 -1.16 4.53
C ILE A 42 -9.17 -2.30 4.27
N PHE A 43 -8.86 -3.51 4.76
CA PHE A 43 -9.63 -4.72 4.47
C PHE A 43 -10.76 -5.00 5.47
N HIS A 44 -10.82 -4.28 6.59
CA HIS A 44 -11.87 -4.37 7.61
C HIS A 44 -12.06 -5.79 8.19
N ASN A 45 -11.07 -6.67 8.02
CA ASN A 45 -11.08 -8.04 8.47
C ASN A 45 -9.65 -8.53 8.64
N GLU A 46 -9.31 -8.95 9.86
CA GLU A 46 -7.96 -9.37 10.23
C GLU A 46 -7.48 -10.59 9.44
N ARG A 47 -8.35 -11.61 9.30
CA ARG A 47 -8.02 -12.83 8.55
C ARG A 47 -7.73 -12.53 7.08
N MET A 48 -8.60 -11.74 6.44
CA MET A 48 -8.42 -11.31 5.06
C MET A 48 -7.13 -10.50 4.88
N THR A 49 -6.83 -9.61 5.84
CA THR A 49 -5.61 -8.79 5.84
C THR A 49 -4.36 -9.67 5.92
N ALA A 50 -4.34 -10.61 6.87
CA ALA A 50 -3.22 -11.53 7.05
C ALA A 50 -2.98 -12.38 5.80
N THR A 51 -4.05 -12.93 5.20
CA THR A 51 -3.95 -13.72 3.95
C THR A 51 -3.39 -12.89 2.79
N ILE A 52 -3.84 -11.64 2.61
CA ILE A 52 -3.29 -10.78 1.56
C ILE A 52 -1.82 -10.47 1.81
N ILE A 53 -1.45 -10.11 3.04
CA ILE A 53 -0.06 -9.80 3.37
C ILE A 53 0.81 -11.01 3.05
N ASP A 54 0.41 -12.20 3.50
CA ASP A 54 1.13 -13.44 3.24
C ASP A 54 1.36 -13.70 1.75
N HIS A 55 0.29 -13.62 0.94
CA HIS A 55 0.39 -13.79 -0.51
C HIS A 55 1.31 -12.74 -1.16
N LEU A 56 1.21 -11.48 -0.74
CA LEU A 56 2.01 -10.40 -1.32
C LEU A 56 3.48 -10.51 -0.92
N ILE A 57 3.80 -10.89 0.32
CA ILE A 57 5.21 -10.92 0.76
C ILE A 57 5.96 -12.14 0.25
N HIS A 58 5.28 -13.28 0.02
CA HIS A 58 5.91 -14.56 -0.34
C HIS A 58 6.89 -14.44 -1.51
N ASN A 59 6.49 -13.78 -2.60
CA ASN A 59 7.32 -13.60 -3.81
C ASN A 59 7.54 -12.12 -4.14
N SER A 60 7.93 -11.31 -3.15
CA SER A 60 8.14 -9.87 -3.34
C SER A 60 9.51 -9.35 -2.94
N LYS A 61 9.79 -8.12 -3.38
CA LYS A 61 10.86 -7.28 -2.85
C LYS A 61 10.23 -6.10 -2.13
N ILE A 62 10.46 -6.00 -0.83
CA ILE A 62 9.97 -4.90 -0.02
C ILE A 62 10.99 -3.76 -0.08
N LEU A 63 10.57 -2.60 -0.60
CA LEU A 63 11.38 -1.40 -0.66
C LEU A 63 10.85 -0.37 0.35
N THR A 64 11.65 -0.10 1.38
CA THR A 64 11.33 0.89 2.41
C THR A 64 11.96 2.22 2.06
N PHE A 65 11.16 3.28 1.98
CA PHE A 65 11.61 4.63 1.66
C PHE A 65 11.60 5.51 2.92
N ASN A 66 12.78 5.85 3.44
CA ASN A 66 12.96 6.64 4.67
C ASN A 66 13.50 8.06 4.41
N GLY A 67 12.95 8.74 3.40
CA GLY A 67 13.41 10.06 2.98
C GLY A 67 12.41 11.17 3.29
N GLU A 68 12.91 12.40 3.38
CA GLU A 68 12.07 13.59 3.38
C GLU A 68 11.22 13.68 2.10
N SER A 69 10.03 14.24 2.22
CA SER A 69 9.16 14.49 1.08
C SER A 69 9.87 15.38 0.06
N TYR A 70 10.02 14.87 -1.17
CA TYR A 70 10.52 15.66 -2.30
C TYR A 70 9.71 16.94 -2.49
N ARG A 71 8.38 16.89 -2.25
CA ARG A 71 7.50 18.07 -2.35
C ARG A 71 7.85 19.13 -1.31
N PHE A 72 8.24 18.70 -0.11
CA PHE A 72 8.64 19.60 0.96
C PHE A 72 9.99 20.26 0.64
N LYS A 73 10.96 19.50 0.12
CA LYS A 73 12.24 20.04 -0.35
C LYS A 73 12.06 21.10 -1.44
N SER A 74 11.23 20.83 -2.45
CA SER A 74 10.93 21.81 -3.50
C SER A 74 10.32 23.09 -2.94
N ARG A 75 9.36 22.97 -2.02
CA ARG A 75 8.72 24.14 -1.41
C ARG A 75 9.70 24.98 -0.57
N GLN A 76 10.63 24.36 0.14
CA GLN A 76 11.66 25.09 0.88
C GLN A 76 12.63 25.83 -0.06
N ALA A 77 13.01 25.20 -1.18
CA ALA A 77 13.86 25.84 -2.18
C ALA A 77 13.17 27.07 -2.80
N ASP A 78 11.88 26.97 -3.13
CA ASP A 78 11.09 28.09 -3.66
C ASP A 78 10.96 29.24 -2.66
N LEU A 79 10.81 28.93 -1.36
CA LEU A 79 10.74 29.93 -0.30
C LEU A 79 12.08 30.61 -0.03
N ALA A 80 13.20 29.90 -0.19
CA ALA A 80 14.54 30.45 0.02
C ALA A 80 15.04 31.33 -1.15
N MET A 81 14.38 31.26 -2.31
CA MET A 81 14.66 32.11 -3.49
C MET A 81 13.81 33.39 -3.54
N LYS A 82 12.84 33.56 -2.62
CA LYS A 82 12.10 34.80 -2.42
C LYS A 82 12.76 35.65 -1.34
#